data_AF-A0A6J1TDA1-F1
#
_entry.id   AF-A0A6J1TDA1-F1
#
_cell.length_a   1.000
_cell.length_b   1.000
_cell.length_c   1.000
_cell.angle_alpha   90.00
_cell.angle_beta   90.00
_cell.angle_gamma   90.00
#
_symmetry.space_group_name_H-M   'P 1'
#
loop_
_entity.id
_entity.type
_entity.pdbx_description
1 polymer ?
#
loop_
_entity_poly.entity_id
_entity_poly.type
_entity_poly.pdbx_seq_one_letter_code
_entity_poly.pdbx_strand_id
1 'polypeptide(L)'
;MHLKMLVHWLFTALLWFGSLSSHTLAQAGHVLMQVAQDLSPDYSEGEYADVAFDPDPTATNGPEEKVTKVPVERIFNKLLINRTRPQPCDQQVDLFLLANASNVHIPMNGCSRPFVAHSIPNSNLLLLVVDALCPQEEPRQVHEVTLSPTEVVYNASLSCYKVGPGWDLNRKKPRSCFNHHPKEREIELCGGATSLTAWTFLSIVLSLLVLRIGTCRHLRVIS
;
A
#
# COMPACT_ATOMS: atom_id res chain seq x y z
N MET A 1 -11.36 -57.55 43.12
CA MET A 1 -11.25 -56.08 42.91
C MET A 1 -10.47 -55.69 41.65
N HIS A 2 -9.53 -56.50 41.15
CA HIS A 2 -8.67 -56.14 40.01
C HIS A 2 -9.36 -56.07 38.64
N LEU A 3 -10.41 -56.87 38.38
CA LEU A 3 -11.09 -56.86 37.08
C LEU A 3 -11.79 -55.52 36.78
N LYS A 4 -12.37 -54.87 37.80
CA LYS A 4 -13.01 -53.56 37.64
C LYS A 4 -12.01 -52.45 37.28
N MET A 5 -10.82 -52.50 37.86
CA MET A 5 -9.72 -51.58 37.55
C MET A 5 -9.20 -51.77 36.12
N LEU A 6 -9.06 -53.02 35.69
CA LEU A 6 -8.61 -53.38 34.33
C LEU A 6 -9.60 -52.92 33.27
N VAL A 7 -10.90 -53.14 33.49
CA VAL A 7 -11.95 -52.69 32.57
C VAL A 7 -12.01 -51.17 32.50
N HIS A 8 -11.87 -50.48 33.63
CA HIS A 8 -11.85 -49.01 33.65
C HIS A 8 -10.63 -48.44 32.92
N TRP A 9 -9.45 -49.03 33.13
CA TRP A 9 -8.22 -48.64 32.43
C TRP A 9 -8.29 -48.88 30.93
N LEU A 10 -8.85 -50.01 30.49
CA LEU A 10 -9.08 -50.28 29.07
C LEU A 10 -10.01 -49.25 28.44
N PHE A 11 -11.09 -48.88 29.14
CA PHE A 11 -12.05 -47.92 28.62
C PHE A 11 -11.46 -46.51 28.50
N THR A 12 -10.68 -46.07 29.50
CA THR A 12 -10.00 -44.77 29.44
C THR A 12 -8.87 -44.75 28.41
N ALA A 13 -8.13 -45.84 28.26
CA ALA A 13 -7.12 -45.99 27.22
C ALA A 13 -7.74 -45.94 25.82
N LEU A 14 -8.82 -46.68 25.58
CA LEU A 14 -9.51 -46.68 24.28
C LEU A 14 -10.09 -45.30 23.91
N LEU A 15 -10.67 -44.58 24.88
CA LEU A 15 -11.15 -43.21 24.66
C LEU A 15 -10.01 -42.23 24.36
N TRP A 16 -8.87 -42.37 25.05
CA TRP A 16 -7.70 -41.54 24.83
C TRP A 16 -7.07 -41.80 23.45
N PHE A 17 -6.90 -43.06 23.07
CA PHE A 17 -6.41 -43.43 21.74
C PHE A 17 -7.36 -42.99 20.63
N GLY A 18 -8.68 -43.14 20.81
CA GLY A 18 -9.68 -42.69 19.85
C GLY A 18 -9.71 -41.16 19.67
N SER A 19 -9.49 -40.41 20.75
CA SER A 19 -9.37 -38.95 20.68
C SER A 19 -8.08 -38.51 19.98
N LEU A 20 -6.95 -39.14 20.32
CA LEU A 20 -5.64 -38.85 19.71
C LEU A 20 -5.63 -39.21 18.21
N SER A 21 -6.24 -40.32 17.81
CA SER A 21 -6.36 -40.71 16.40
C SER A 21 -7.25 -39.74 15.63
N SER A 22 -8.32 -39.23 16.25
CA SER A 22 -9.23 -38.27 15.61
C SER A 22 -8.56 -36.92 15.37
N HIS A 23 -7.77 -36.42 16.33
CA HIS A 23 -7.02 -35.17 16.16
C HIS A 23 -5.89 -35.27 15.14
N THR A 24 -5.15 -36.39 15.11
CA THR A 24 -4.06 -36.61 14.15
C THR A 24 -4.56 -36.79 12.72
N LEU A 25 -5.69 -37.50 12.51
CA LEU A 25 -6.32 -37.63 11.20
C LEU A 25 -6.86 -36.30 10.67
N ALA A 26 -7.43 -35.46 11.54
CA ALA A 26 -7.91 -34.12 11.15
C ALA A 26 -6.75 -33.20 10.73
N GLN A 27 -5.63 -33.21 11.47
CA GLN A 27 -4.44 -32.43 11.11
C GLN A 27 -3.78 -32.96 9.83
N ALA A 28 -3.68 -34.28 9.65
CA ALA A 28 -3.14 -34.89 8.45
C ALA A 28 -3.97 -34.55 7.20
N GLY A 29 -5.30 -34.54 7.31
CA GLY A 29 -6.21 -34.12 6.22
C GLY A 29 -5.98 -32.68 5.79
N HIS A 30 -5.75 -31.77 6.74
CA HIS A 30 -5.43 -30.36 6.46
C HIS A 30 -4.11 -30.20 5.70
N VAL A 31 -3.06 -30.90 6.16
CA VAL A 31 -1.73 -30.85 5.52
C VAL A 31 -1.79 -31.44 4.10
N LEU A 32 -2.51 -32.55 3.92
CA LEU A 32 -2.63 -33.20 2.61
C LEU A 32 -3.38 -32.31 1.60
N MET A 33 -4.36 -31.52 2.06
CA MET A 33 -5.07 -30.57 1.21
C MET A 33 -4.23 -29.34 0.86
N GLN A 34 -3.38 -28.86 1.77
CA GLN A 34 -2.40 -27.79 1.46
C GLN A 34 -1.39 -28.26 0.42
N VAL A 35 -0.82 -29.46 0.59
CA VAL A 35 0.12 -30.04 -0.37
C VAL A 35 -0.55 -30.29 -1.72
N ALA A 36 -1.81 -30.69 -1.75
CA ALA A 36 -2.56 -30.85 -3.00
C ALA A 36 -2.80 -29.51 -3.73
N GLN A 37 -2.94 -28.39 -3.01
CA GLN A 37 -3.02 -27.06 -3.61
C GLN A 37 -1.67 -26.61 -4.18
N ASP A 38 -0.56 -26.90 -3.49
CA ASP A 38 0.80 -26.54 -3.94
C ASP A 38 1.28 -27.37 -5.15
N LEU A 39 0.76 -28.59 -5.33
CA LEU A 39 1.08 -29.45 -6.49
C LEU A 39 0.21 -29.20 -7.73
N SER A 40 -0.82 -28.37 -7.64
CA SER A 40 -1.61 -28.02 -8.81
C SER A 40 -0.77 -27.11 -9.72
N PRO A 41 -0.54 -27.46 -10.99
CA PRO A 41 0.29 -26.65 -11.88
C PRO A 41 -0.32 -25.26 -12.04
N ASP A 42 0.46 -24.25 -11.67
CA ASP A 42 0.14 -22.84 -11.84
C ASP A 42 -0.16 -22.59 -13.33
N TYR A 43 -1.36 -22.10 -13.61
CA TYR A 43 -1.85 -21.88 -14.96
C TYR A 43 -1.09 -20.67 -15.52
N SER A 44 -0.11 -20.95 -16.37
CA SER A 44 0.71 -20.04 -17.19
C SER A 44 0.20 -18.59 -17.23
N GLU A 45 0.92 -17.71 -16.54
CA GLU A 45 0.80 -16.26 -16.60
C GLU A 45 1.03 -15.81 -18.05
N GLY A 46 -0.04 -15.40 -18.72
CA GLY A 46 0.02 -14.82 -20.05
C GLY A 46 0.88 -13.56 -20.04
N GLU A 47 1.81 -13.51 -20.99
CA GLU A 47 2.75 -12.44 -21.26
C GLU A 47 2.11 -11.04 -21.19
N TYR A 48 2.31 -10.34 -20.07
CA TYR A 48 2.04 -8.91 -19.97
C TYR A 48 3.20 -8.19 -20.67
N ALA A 49 2.98 -7.80 -21.91
CA ALA A 49 3.83 -6.82 -22.57
C ALA A 49 3.73 -5.50 -21.78
N ASP A 50 4.71 -5.24 -20.94
CA ASP A 50 4.95 -3.92 -20.36
C ASP A 50 5.10 -2.93 -21.52
N VAL A 51 4.15 -2.00 -21.65
CA VAL A 51 4.25 -0.88 -22.58
C VAL A 51 5.36 0.02 -22.05
N ALA A 52 6.56 -0.17 -22.61
CA ALA A 52 7.67 0.74 -22.43
C ALA A 52 7.23 2.16 -22.83
N PHE A 53 7.54 3.11 -21.96
CA PHE A 53 7.54 4.52 -22.28
C PHE A 53 8.54 4.74 -23.42
N ASP A 54 8.08 5.07 -24.62
CA ASP A 54 8.92 5.38 -25.79
C ASP A 54 9.98 6.41 -25.41
N PRO A 55 11.28 6.06 -25.36
CA PRO A 55 12.34 7.05 -25.38
C PRO A 55 12.63 7.41 -26.83
N ASP A 56 12.50 8.70 -27.12
CA ASP A 56 13.04 9.46 -28.26
C ASP A 56 14.12 8.71 -29.09
N PRO A 57 13.97 8.53 -30.42
CA PRO A 57 14.76 7.60 -31.23
C PRO A 57 16.13 8.16 -31.65
N THR A 58 16.90 8.71 -30.70
CA THR A 58 18.26 9.19 -30.99
C THR A 58 19.24 8.98 -29.84
N ALA A 59 19.52 7.73 -29.48
CA ALA A 59 20.68 7.40 -28.66
C ALA A 59 21.31 6.07 -29.09
N THR A 60 22.48 6.20 -29.70
CA THR A 60 23.32 5.18 -30.30
C THR A 60 23.93 4.25 -29.24
N ASN A 61 23.80 2.93 -29.46
CA ASN A 61 24.66 1.81 -29.01
C ASN A 61 25.50 1.99 -27.73
N GLY A 62 24.98 1.48 -26.60
CA GLY A 62 25.75 1.16 -25.38
C GLY A 62 25.31 -0.19 -24.81
N PRO A 63 26.16 -0.90 -24.03
CA PRO A 63 25.86 -2.26 -23.57
C PRO A 63 24.68 -2.26 -22.58
N GLU A 64 23.78 -3.23 -22.71
CA GLU A 64 22.64 -3.45 -21.82
C GLU A 64 23.05 -3.45 -20.34
N GLU A 65 22.73 -2.37 -19.63
CA GLU A 65 22.80 -2.34 -18.18
C GLU A 65 21.53 -2.98 -17.62
N LYS A 66 21.68 -4.11 -16.92
CA LYS A 66 20.61 -4.78 -16.17
C LYS A 66 19.99 -3.78 -15.20
N VAL A 67 18.82 -3.23 -15.55
CA VAL A 67 18.00 -2.42 -14.66
C VAL A 67 17.54 -3.32 -13.52
N THR A 68 18.34 -3.34 -12.47
CA THR A 68 18.01 -4.01 -11.22
C THR A 68 16.88 -3.20 -10.61
N LYS A 69 15.67 -3.76 -10.57
CA LYS A 69 14.50 -3.13 -9.92
C LYS A 69 14.85 -2.90 -8.45
N VAL A 70 15.40 -1.73 -8.12
CA VAL A 70 15.72 -1.37 -6.74
C VAL A 70 14.39 -1.16 -6.03
N PRO A 71 14.09 -1.92 -4.95
CA PRO A 71 12.87 -1.70 -4.18
C PRO A 71 12.87 -0.27 -3.66
N VAL A 72 11.81 0.48 -3.98
CA VAL A 72 11.59 1.89 -3.61
C VAL A 72 11.88 2.15 -2.12
N GLU A 73 11.68 1.14 -1.27
CA GLU A 73 11.99 1.11 0.16
C GLU A 73 13.47 1.42 0.49
N ARG A 74 14.43 1.06 -0.37
CA ARG A 74 15.86 1.35 -0.12
C ARG A 74 16.23 2.81 -0.34
N ILE A 75 15.47 3.54 -1.14
CA ILE A 75 15.74 4.96 -1.44
C ILE A 75 15.40 5.81 -0.21
N PHE A 76 14.28 5.50 0.46
CA PHE A 76 13.86 6.19 1.67
C PHE A 76 14.82 5.99 2.85
N ASN A 77 15.49 4.83 2.94
CA ASN A 77 16.43 4.54 4.03
C ASN A 77 17.65 5.48 4.04
N LYS A 78 17.98 6.11 2.92
CA LYS A 78 19.16 6.98 2.80
C LYS A 78 18.90 8.46 3.12
N LEU A 79 17.64 8.84 3.38
CA LEU A 79 17.22 10.21 3.69
C LEU A 79 16.72 10.40 5.14
N LEU A 80 16.89 9.40 6.01
CA LEU A 80 16.30 9.39 7.35
C LEU A 80 17.12 10.21 8.35
N ILE A 81 16.58 11.36 8.76
CA ILE A 81 16.82 11.87 10.12
C ILE A 81 16.16 10.86 11.08
N ASN A 82 16.92 10.39 12.07
CA ASN A 82 16.62 9.18 12.87
C ASN A 82 15.37 9.24 13.79
N ARG A 83 14.37 10.09 13.54
CA ARG A 83 13.12 10.11 14.35
C ARG A 83 11.83 10.53 13.61
N THR A 84 11.81 10.67 12.29
CA THR A 84 10.57 11.00 11.56
C THR A 84 10.42 10.14 10.31
N ARG A 85 9.25 9.51 10.15
CA ARG A 85 8.85 8.85 8.89
C ARG A 85 8.15 9.89 8.03
N PRO A 86 8.73 10.35 6.91
CA PRO A 86 8.05 11.28 6.02
C PRO A 86 6.82 10.60 5.40
N GLN A 87 5.71 11.32 5.33
CA GLN A 87 4.50 10.90 4.62
C GLN A 87 4.51 11.50 3.22
N PRO A 88 4.09 10.76 2.17
CA PRO A 88 3.92 11.35 0.85
C PRO A 88 2.87 12.47 0.87
N CYS A 89 3.21 13.62 0.30
CA CYS A 89 2.32 14.75 0.10
C CYS A 89 2.57 15.37 -1.28
N ASP A 90 1.57 16.07 -1.80
CA ASP A 90 1.70 16.82 -3.05
C ASP A 90 2.30 18.18 -2.75
N GLN A 91 3.23 18.62 -3.60
CA GLN A 91 3.90 19.90 -3.48
C GLN A 91 3.71 20.73 -4.75
N GLN A 92 3.58 22.03 -4.59
CA GLN A 92 3.55 23.00 -5.69
C GLN A 92 4.75 23.93 -5.60
N VAL A 93 5.24 24.37 -6.76
CA VAL A 93 6.30 25.35 -6.90
C VAL A 93 5.98 26.26 -8.07
N ASP A 94 6.26 27.55 -7.92
CA ASP A 94 6.09 28.52 -8.98
C ASP A 94 7.33 28.53 -9.88
N LEU A 95 7.11 28.45 -11.19
CA LEU A 95 8.16 28.51 -12.21
C LEU A 95 8.02 29.82 -13.00
N PHE A 96 9.15 30.49 -13.24
CA PHE A 96 9.21 31.75 -13.96
C PHE A 96 9.81 31.56 -15.34
N LEU A 97 9.14 32.12 -16.35
CA LEU A 97 9.60 32.13 -17.74
C LEU A 97 9.70 33.58 -18.22
N LEU A 98 10.73 33.88 -18.97
CA LEU A 98 10.91 35.20 -19.56
C LEU A 98 9.94 35.35 -20.76
N ALA A 99 8.88 36.14 -20.58
CA ALA A 99 7.86 36.32 -21.63
C ALA A 99 8.37 37.15 -22.82
N ASN A 100 9.03 38.29 -22.54
CA ASN A 100 9.60 39.17 -23.56
C ASN A 100 11.05 39.49 -23.19
N ALA A 101 11.98 39.14 -24.07
CA ALA A 101 13.41 39.46 -23.93
C ALA A 101 13.75 40.90 -24.38
N SER A 102 12.81 41.83 -24.21
CA SER A 102 13.02 43.23 -24.55
C SER A 102 13.87 43.92 -23.49
N ASN A 103 14.82 44.73 -23.93
CA ASN A 103 15.63 45.54 -23.03
C ASN A 103 14.73 46.57 -22.34
N VAL A 104 14.68 46.52 -21.01
CA VAL A 104 13.87 47.42 -20.20
C VAL A 104 14.80 48.41 -19.52
N HIS A 105 14.54 49.69 -19.76
CA HIS A 105 15.17 50.79 -19.04
C HIS A 105 14.08 51.54 -18.28
N ILE A 106 14.13 51.48 -16.95
CA ILE A 106 13.21 52.23 -16.10
C ILE A 106 13.98 53.40 -15.50
N PRO A 107 13.72 54.64 -15.98
CA PRO A 107 14.38 55.82 -15.45
C PRO A 107 13.87 56.11 -14.04
N MET A 108 14.63 56.91 -13.31
CA MET A 108 14.28 57.33 -11.95
C MET A 108 13.05 58.24 -11.98
N ASN A 109 11.88 57.67 -11.73
CA ASN A 109 10.62 58.39 -11.59
C ASN A 109 10.18 58.34 -10.12
N GLY A 110 10.43 59.43 -9.39
CA GLY A 110 10.07 59.59 -7.98
C GLY A 110 10.82 58.62 -7.04
N CYS A 111 10.04 57.85 -6.30
CA CYS A 111 10.39 57.00 -5.16
C CYS A 111 11.03 55.64 -5.50
N SER A 112 11.18 55.33 -6.80
CA SER A 112 11.55 54.00 -7.28
C SER A 112 13.04 53.92 -7.63
N ARG A 113 13.69 52.84 -7.24
CA ARG A 113 15.10 52.60 -7.58
C ARG A 113 15.23 52.30 -9.08
N PRO A 114 16.04 53.07 -9.84
CA PRO A 114 16.20 52.84 -11.27
C PRO A 114 16.94 51.53 -11.52
N PHE A 115 16.54 50.82 -12.58
CA PHE A 115 17.21 49.61 -13.02
C PHE A 115 17.20 49.47 -14.55
N VAL A 116 18.20 48.75 -15.04
CA VAL A 116 18.35 48.40 -16.45
C VAL A 116 18.41 46.88 -16.55
N ALA A 117 17.52 46.29 -17.34
CA ALA A 117 17.50 44.87 -17.61
C ALA A 117 17.76 44.64 -19.10
N HIS A 118 18.80 43.86 -19.42
CA HIS A 118 19.22 43.58 -20.79
C HIS A 118 19.33 42.08 -21.02
N SER A 119 18.74 41.56 -22.09
CA SER A 119 18.90 40.16 -22.46
C SER A 119 20.26 39.94 -23.13
N ILE A 120 20.98 38.89 -22.73
CA ILE A 120 22.26 38.54 -23.35
C ILE A 120 21.98 37.70 -24.61
N PRO A 121 22.46 38.13 -25.79
CA PRO A 121 22.14 37.46 -27.04
C PRO A 121 22.62 36.00 -27.04
N ASN A 122 21.87 35.13 -27.70
CA ASN A 122 22.12 33.68 -27.78
C ASN A 122 22.19 32.97 -26.42
N SER A 123 21.50 33.47 -25.40
CA SER A 123 21.44 32.84 -24.07
C SER A 123 20.10 33.08 -23.38
N ASN A 124 19.87 32.37 -22.26
CA ASN A 124 18.75 32.58 -21.34
C ASN A 124 19.13 33.51 -20.16
N LEU A 125 20.23 34.26 -20.27
CA LEU A 125 20.74 35.12 -19.21
C LEU A 125 20.22 36.56 -19.34
N LEU A 126 20.01 37.20 -18.20
CA LEU A 126 19.60 38.60 -18.08
C LEU A 126 20.67 39.37 -17.28
N LEU A 127 21.14 40.48 -17.84
CA LEU A 127 21.97 41.45 -17.13
C LEU A 127 21.07 42.46 -16.44
N LEU A 128 21.08 42.49 -15.10
CA LEU A 128 20.36 43.46 -14.29
C LEU A 128 21.36 44.42 -13.63
N VAL A 129 21.24 45.71 -13.94
CA VAL A 129 22.04 46.79 -13.35
C VAL A 129 21.14 47.67 -12.50
N VAL A 130 21.50 47.85 -11.23
CA VAL A 130 20.76 48.67 -10.25
C VAL A 130 21.69 49.73 -9.68
N ASP A 131 21.17 50.94 -9.44
CA ASP A 131 21.94 51.98 -8.75
C ASP A 131 21.92 51.73 -7.25
N ALA A 132 23.09 51.48 -6.66
CA ALA A 132 23.26 51.20 -5.24
C ALA A 132 23.11 52.45 -4.35
N LEU A 133 23.21 53.66 -4.92
CA LEU A 133 23.22 54.93 -4.18
C LEU A 133 21.80 55.46 -3.90
N CYS A 134 20.79 54.99 -4.65
CA CYS A 134 19.40 55.37 -4.41
C CYS A 134 18.85 54.67 -3.17
N PRO A 135 18.36 55.40 -2.14
CA PRO A 135 17.73 54.80 -0.97
C PRO A 135 16.48 54.04 -1.38
N GLN A 136 16.30 52.83 -0.84
CA GLN A 136 15.06 52.07 -0.99
C GLN A 136 13.98 52.81 -0.20
N GLU A 137 12.98 53.38 -0.87
CA GLU A 137 11.83 53.95 -0.17
C GLU A 137 11.03 52.84 0.51
N GLU A 138 11.34 52.62 1.78
CA GLU A 138 10.65 51.77 2.74
C GLU A 138 10.45 50.29 2.31
N PRO A 139 10.25 49.37 3.26
CA PRO A 139 9.93 47.98 2.97
C PRO A 139 8.48 47.89 2.50
N ARG A 140 8.11 48.55 1.39
CA ARG A 140 6.85 48.30 0.69
C ARG A 140 6.95 46.90 0.10
N GLN A 141 6.51 45.93 0.90
CA GLN A 141 6.26 44.54 0.51
C GLN A 141 7.33 44.00 -0.43
N VAL A 142 8.55 43.82 0.08
CA VAL A 142 9.47 42.87 -0.56
C VAL A 142 8.81 41.51 -0.40
N HIS A 143 8.06 41.08 -1.41
CA HIS A 143 7.62 39.71 -1.47
C HIS A 143 8.87 38.88 -1.70
N GLU A 144 9.31 38.18 -0.66
CA GLU A 144 10.32 37.14 -0.80
C GLU A 144 9.75 36.09 -1.76
N VAL A 145 10.31 36.07 -2.98
CA VAL A 145 9.98 35.06 -3.98
C VAL A 145 10.78 33.82 -3.64
N THR A 146 10.15 32.86 -2.98
CA THR A 146 10.78 31.60 -2.60
C THR A 146 10.45 30.51 -3.60
N LEU A 147 11.47 29.86 -4.16
CA LEU A 147 11.33 28.71 -5.07
C LEU A 147 11.22 27.36 -4.33
N SER A 148 10.99 27.40 -3.01
CA SER A 148 10.86 26.18 -2.20
C SER A 148 9.51 25.53 -2.46
N PRO A 149 9.46 24.20 -2.70
CA PRO A 149 8.19 23.49 -2.79
C PRO A 149 7.34 23.71 -1.54
N THR A 150 6.05 24.02 -1.76
CA THR A 150 5.06 24.22 -0.70
C THR A 150 4.03 23.11 -0.76
N GLU A 151 3.63 22.58 0.40
CA GLU A 151 2.62 21.51 0.46
C GLU A 151 1.25 22.02 -0.01
N VAL A 152 0.61 21.26 -0.89
CA VAL A 152 -0.72 21.58 -1.40
C VAL A 152 -1.77 21.05 -0.42
N VAL A 153 -2.46 21.98 0.24
CA VAL A 153 -3.61 21.62 1.09
C VAL A 153 -4.86 21.59 0.21
N TYR A 154 -5.27 20.39 -0.18
CA TYR A 154 -6.50 20.20 -0.94
C TYR A 154 -7.73 20.45 -0.06
N ASN A 155 -8.49 21.49 -0.40
CA ASN A 155 -9.89 21.55 0.00
C ASN A 155 -10.64 20.44 -0.74
N ALA A 156 -11.54 19.72 -0.07
CA ALA A 156 -12.26 18.55 -0.61
C ALA A 156 -13.03 18.78 -1.94
N SER A 157 -13.09 20.03 -2.43
CA SER A 157 -13.72 20.42 -3.69
C SER A 157 -12.90 20.10 -4.94
N LEU A 158 -11.56 20.13 -4.89
CA LEU A 158 -10.71 19.99 -6.10
C LEU A 158 -10.80 18.61 -6.75
N SER A 159 -10.88 17.56 -5.93
CA SER A 159 -11.12 16.19 -6.40
C SER A 159 -12.48 16.06 -7.11
N CYS A 160 -13.51 16.78 -6.62
CA CYS A 160 -14.83 16.80 -7.24
C CYS A 160 -14.83 17.54 -8.58
N TYR A 161 -14.04 18.62 -8.72
CA TYR A 161 -13.87 19.30 -10.01
C TYR A 161 -13.20 18.41 -11.05
N LYS A 162 -12.20 17.62 -10.67
CA LYS A 162 -11.49 16.70 -11.57
C LYS A 162 -12.36 15.54 -12.08
N VAL A 163 -13.38 15.15 -11.33
CA VAL A 163 -14.34 14.07 -11.68
C VAL A 163 -15.67 14.65 -12.19
N GLY A 164 -15.77 15.98 -12.33
CA GLY A 164 -16.98 16.65 -12.75
C GLY A 164 -17.43 16.29 -14.18
N PRO A 165 -18.69 16.58 -14.54
CA PRO A 165 -19.32 16.15 -15.79
C PRO A 165 -18.71 16.75 -17.08
N GLY A 166 -17.64 17.54 -16.97
CA GLY A 166 -16.92 18.15 -18.10
C GLY A 166 -15.46 17.71 -18.26
N TRP A 167 -14.90 16.90 -17.33
CA TRP A 167 -13.49 16.49 -17.34
C TRP A 167 -13.34 14.96 -17.42
N ASP A 168 -13.87 14.36 -18.49
CA ASP A 168 -13.57 12.96 -18.81
C ASP A 168 -12.17 12.88 -19.44
N LEU A 169 -11.15 12.75 -18.59
CA LEU A 169 -9.79 12.44 -19.02
C LEU A 169 -9.83 11.16 -19.87
N ASN A 170 -9.40 11.23 -21.14
CA ASN A 170 -9.43 10.08 -22.04
C ASN A 170 -8.76 8.86 -21.40
N ARG A 171 -9.57 7.86 -21.03
CA ARG A 171 -9.10 6.57 -20.52
C ARG A 171 -9.48 5.48 -21.50
N LYS A 172 -8.51 4.66 -21.88
CA LYS A 172 -8.77 3.47 -22.70
C LYS A 172 -9.25 2.34 -21.79
N LYS A 173 -10.49 1.91 -21.97
CA LYS A 173 -11.00 0.73 -21.26
C LYS A 173 -10.29 -0.54 -21.77
N PRO A 174 -10.09 -1.55 -20.90
CA PRO A 174 -9.66 -2.87 -21.33
C PRO A 174 -10.57 -3.43 -22.43
N ARG A 175 -10.01 -4.19 -23.37
CA ARG A 175 -10.77 -4.78 -24.50
C ARG A 175 -11.74 -5.87 -24.06
N SER A 176 -11.41 -6.60 -23.01
CA SER A 176 -12.19 -7.73 -22.48
C SER A 176 -12.18 -7.74 -20.96
N CYS A 177 -13.28 -8.18 -20.36
CA CYS A 177 -13.43 -8.41 -18.92
C CYS A 177 -13.87 -9.87 -18.74
N PHE A 178 -13.02 -10.69 -18.10
CA PHE A 178 -13.35 -12.07 -17.76
C PHE A 178 -13.64 -12.12 -16.25
N ASN A 179 -14.92 -11.94 -15.91
CA ASN A 179 -15.39 -11.83 -14.53
C ASN A 179 -16.00 -13.13 -13.98
N HIS A 180 -16.13 -14.16 -14.80
CA HIS A 180 -16.72 -15.44 -14.40
C HIS A 180 -16.12 -16.56 -15.24
N HIS A 181 -15.82 -17.70 -14.60
CA HIS A 181 -15.38 -18.91 -15.28
C HIS A 181 -16.51 -19.96 -15.29
N PRO A 182 -16.78 -20.70 -16.39
CA PRO A 182 -17.89 -21.65 -16.45
C PRO A 182 -17.82 -22.75 -15.38
N LYS A 183 -16.61 -23.14 -14.96
CA LYS A 183 -16.37 -24.11 -13.88
C LYS A 183 -16.31 -23.49 -12.48
N GLU A 184 -16.50 -22.18 -12.35
CA GLU A 184 -16.51 -21.50 -11.05
C GLU A 184 -17.63 -22.03 -10.15
N ARG A 185 -18.76 -22.44 -10.74
CA ARG A 185 -19.88 -23.06 -10.02
C ARG A 185 -19.61 -24.48 -9.52
N GLU A 186 -18.61 -25.16 -10.08
CA GLU A 186 -18.23 -26.52 -9.67
C GLU A 186 -17.34 -26.49 -8.42
N ILE A 187 -16.81 -25.31 -8.07
CA ILE A 187 -16.00 -25.09 -6.88
C ILE A 187 -16.94 -24.80 -5.70
N GLU A 188 -17.34 -25.85 -4.97
CA GLU A 188 -18.12 -25.74 -3.73
C GLU A 188 -17.27 -25.40 -2.48
N LEU A 189 -16.07 -24.84 -2.68
CA LEU A 189 -15.23 -24.34 -1.60
C LEU A 189 -15.77 -22.99 -1.09
N CYS A 190 -16.92 -23.03 -0.42
CA CYS A 190 -17.24 -22.00 0.55
C CYS A 190 -16.39 -22.26 1.80
N GLY A 191 -15.80 -21.22 2.40
CA GLY A 191 -15.11 -21.34 3.68
C GLY A 191 -16.09 -21.81 4.74
N GLY A 192 -16.22 -23.13 4.92
CA GLY A 192 -17.14 -23.75 5.84
C GLY A 192 -16.69 -23.44 7.26
N ALA A 193 -17.28 -22.41 7.87
CA ALA A 193 -17.19 -22.24 9.31
C ALA A 193 -17.69 -23.54 9.97
N THR A 194 -16.96 -24.04 10.98
CA THR A 194 -17.34 -25.25 11.70
C THR A 194 -18.73 -25.06 12.30
N SER A 195 -19.75 -25.63 11.67
CA SER A 195 -21.08 -25.74 12.24
C SER A 195 -20.98 -26.65 13.47
N LEU A 196 -21.28 -26.12 14.65
CA LEU A 196 -21.39 -26.90 15.87
C LEU A 196 -22.57 -27.86 15.71
N THR A 197 -22.28 -29.08 15.26
CA THR A 197 -23.30 -30.12 15.09
C THR A 197 -23.93 -30.46 16.45
N ALA A 198 -25.20 -30.87 16.46
CA ALA A 198 -25.92 -31.22 17.69
C ALA A 198 -25.17 -32.24 18.57
N TRP A 199 -24.36 -33.10 17.96
CA TRP A 199 -23.53 -34.07 18.65
C TRP A 199 -22.37 -33.44 19.43
N THR A 200 -21.76 -32.38 18.89
CA THR A 200 -20.72 -31.60 19.58
C THR A 200 -21.30 -30.82 20.76
N PHE A 201 -22.52 -30.30 20.62
CA PHE A 201 -23.24 -29.69 21.74
C PHE A 201 -23.56 -30.71 22.85
N LEU A 202 -24.06 -31.89 22.48
CA LEU A 202 -24.40 -32.94 23.43
C LEU A 202 -23.17 -33.44 24.19
N SER A 203 -22.02 -33.59 23.50
CA SER A 203 -20.77 -34.03 24.14
C SER A 203 -20.22 -32.99 25.11
N ILE A 204 -20.31 -31.69 24.78
CA ILE A 204 -19.92 -30.60 25.68
C ILE A 204 -20.82 -30.57 26.92
N VAL A 205 -22.15 -30.66 26.74
CA VAL A 205 -23.11 -30.67 27.85
C VAL A 205 -22.87 -31.87 28.76
N LEU A 206 -22.69 -33.07 28.21
CA LEU A 206 -22.43 -34.28 28.99
C LEU A 206 -21.11 -34.17 29.76
N SER A 207 -20.06 -33.63 29.14
CA SER A 207 -18.77 -33.41 29.77
C SER A 207 -18.86 -32.43 30.95
N LEU A 208 -19.62 -31.34 30.80
CA LEU A 208 -19.88 -30.37 31.87
C LEU A 208 -20.70 -30.99 33.02
N LEU A 209 -21.67 -31.86 32.70
CA LEU A 209 -22.50 -32.56 33.68
C LEU A 209 -21.67 -33.55 34.51
N VAL A 210 -20.78 -34.30 33.85
CA VAL A 210 -19.84 -35.21 34.53
C VAL A 210 -18.83 -34.44 35.39
N LEU A 211 -18.33 -33.29 34.93
CA LEU A 211 -17.43 -32.44 35.71
C LEU A 211 -18.12 -31.92 36.98
N ARG A 212 -19.38 -31.46 36.87
CA ARG A 212 -20.20 -31.00 38.01
C ARG A 212 -20.51 -32.13 39.01
N ILE A 213 -20.78 -33.34 38.52
CA ILE A 213 -21.01 -34.51 39.39
C ILE A 213 -19.70 -34.96 40.05
N GLY A 214 -18.58 -34.90 39.32
CA GLY A 214 -17.24 -35.22 39.83
C GLY A 214 -16.78 -34.27 40.92
N THR A 215 -16.97 -32.96 40.75
CA THR A 215 -16.64 -31.96 41.78
C THR A 215 -17.58 -32.05 42.99
N CYS A 216 -18.88 -32.33 42.80
CA CYS A 216 -19.82 -32.58 43.91
C CYS A 216 -19.50 -33.84 44.71
N ARG A 217 -19.03 -34.92 44.06
CA ARG A 217 -18.60 -36.14 44.75
C ARG A 217 -17.29 -35.92 45.51
N HIS A 218 -16.37 -35.10 45.00
CA HIS A 218 -15.11 -34.81 45.67
C HIS A 218 -15.28 -33.87 46.89
N LEU A 219 -16.22 -32.92 46.84
CA LEU A 219 -16.54 -32.02 47.97
C LEU A 219 -17.31 -32.72 49.11
N ARG A 220 -18.13 -33.74 48.81
CA ARG A 220 -18.86 -34.52 49.83
C ARG A 220 -17.99 -35.58 50.55
N VAL A 221 -16.76 -35.81 50.10
CA VAL A 221 -15.80 -36.73 50.75
C VAL A 221 -14.81 -35.97 51.65
N ILE A 222 -14.81 -34.63 51.64
CA ILE A 222 -13.87 -33.77 52.38
C ILE A 222 -14.56 -32.94 53.50
N SER A 223 -15.88 -33.03 53.66
CA SER A 223 -16.61 -32.56 54.86
C SER A 223 -17.11 -33.74 55.70
#